data_AF-A0A8H6Q607-F1
#
_entry.id   AF-A0A8H6Q607-F1
#
_cell.length_a   1.000
_cell.length_b   1.000
_cell.length_c   1.000
_cell.angle_alpha   90.00
_cell.angle_beta   90.00
_cell.angle_gamma   90.00
#
_symmetry.space_group_name_H-M   'P 1'
#
loop_
_entity.id
_entity.type
_entity.pdbx_description
1 polymer ?
#
loop_
_entity_poly.entity_id
_entity_poly.type
_entity_poly.pdbx_seq_one_letter_code
_entity_poly.pdbx_strand_id
1 'polypeptide(L)'
;MTATGPLYAPTPLVTGEESGTCSSLSLALSFLPAQERQDWRAIVLSRGLTDTQTEGNEEHQAIDLAETLIEWEELKVITLPMPRDMNAIGDITDEYDDWQWTLHRILLRAFGRGRFREIRLWHPGLKSDFSTVFLFHNIAEYAEEWVLPVEARCKLKVRRAQYYHSQYAERDDDDEKPRDSASAVNDDCERVWAEKGILIRREVESKGITLVMRWRYEFMREKRQELVKLFAETTKESIDPILWTDRASEPAMFLYPLTHSRVVLCTKHENCFARDGLKHHMIHQHATSEEETLRVLSFFPEAELADTWDDINHPLDGQEQIDTLAVIKGYSCSCGYRTATEQDFVQHGLQTNHIMHPNRAASLFQTLSSIPGQVRFFVVRMRDSVSFPLAGSYGLTV
;
A
#
# COMPACT_ATOMS: atom_id res chain seq x y z
N MET A 1 -10.76 -25.71 26.67
CA MET A 1 -10.75 -25.81 25.19
C MET A 1 -12.16 -25.58 24.70
N THR A 2 -12.46 -24.37 24.22
CA THR A 2 -13.62 -24.05 23.37
C THR A 2 -13.24 -22.82 22.58
N ALA A 3 -13.34 -22.94 21.26
CA ALA A 3 -12.85 -22.02 20.26
C ALA A 3 -13.50 -20.63 20.38
N THR A 4 -12.65 -19.60 20.49
CA THR A 4 -13.00 -18.22 20.13
C THR A 4 -13.11 -18.15 18.61
N GLY A 5 -14.33 -17.86 18.12
CA GLY A 5 -14.61 -17.65 16.71
C GLY A 5 -13.82 -16.46 16.13
N PRO A 6 -13.74 -16.35 14.80
CA PRO A 6 -13.02 -15.26 14.15
C PRO A 6 -13.72 -13.94 14.43
N LEU A 7 -12.95 -12.98 14.94
CA LEU A 7 -13.31 -11.57 15.02
C LEU A 7 -13.67 -11.08 13.61
N TYR A 8 -14.91 -10.62 13.48
CA TYR A 8 -15.47 -9.97 12.31
C TYR A 8 -14.50 -8.92 11.75
N ALA A 9 -14.04 -9.12 10.52
CA ALA A 9 -13.49 -8.05 9.70
C ALA A 9 -14.62 -7.04 9.39
N PRO A 10 -14.33 -5.72 9.34
CA PRO A 10 -15.35 -4.74 9.03
C PRO A 10 -15.75 -4.90 7.56
N THR A 11 -17.00 -5.30 7.32
CA THR A 11 -17.65 -5.12 6.03
C THR A 11 -17.92 -3.64 5.83
N PRO A 12 -17.44 -3.06 4.71
CA PRO A 12 -18.32 -2.19 3.95
C PRO A 12 -18.17 -2.53 2.48
N LEU A 13 -18.92 -3.52 2.02
CA LEU A 13 -19.20 -3.65 0.60
C LEU A 13 -20.45 -2.79 0.37
N VAL A 14 -20.28 -1.55 -0.09
CA VAL A 14 -21.35 -0.94 -0.88
C VAL A 14 -21.40 -1.75 -2.16
N THR A 15 -22.18 -2.83 -2.13
CA THR A 15 -22.71 -3.41 -3.35
C THR A 15 -23.63 -2.34 -3.90
N GLY A 16 -23.35 -1.78 -5.07
CA GLY A 16 -24.27 -0.88 -5.77
C GLY A 16 -25.65 -1.49 -6.09
N GLU A 17 -26.00 -2.65 -5.50
CA GLU A 17 -27.28 -3.33 -5.57
C GLU A 17 -28.38 -2.54 -4.82
N GLU A 18 -28.03 -1.75 -3.80
CA GLU A 18 -28.99 -0.91 -3.06
C GLU A 18 -29.37 0.36 -3.85
N SER A 19 -28.46 0.86 -4.68
CA SER A 19 -28.64 2.04 -5.51
C SER A 19 -28.90 1.59 -6.94
N GLY A 20 -30.16 1.32 -7.28
CA GLY A 20 -30.55 0.79 -8.60
C GLY A 20 -30.20 1.67 -9.81
N THR A 21 -29.69 2.88 -9.61
CA THR A 21 -29.27 3.81 -10.68
C THR A 21 -27.95 4.53 -10.38
N CYS A 22 -27.25 4.97 -11.43
CA CYS A 22 -26.01 5.76 -11.37
C CYS A 22 -26.20 7.07 -10.61
N SER A 23 -27.34 7.75 -10.83
CA SER A 23 -27.71 8.98 -10.13
C SER A 23 -27.92 8.76 -8.63
N SER A 24 -28.61 7.68 -8.24
CA SER A 24 -28.84 7.35 -6.83
C SER A 24 -27.52 6.99 -6.12
N LEU A 25 -26.63 6.26 -6.80
CA LEU A 25 -25.33 5.92 -6.26
C LEU A 25 -24.45 7.16 -6.12
N SER A 26 -24.31 7.99 -7.15
CA SER A 26 -23.53 9.23 -7.08
C SER A 26 -24.02 10.13 -5.94
N LEU A 27 -25.35 10.28 -5.78
CA LEU A 27 -25.94 11.04 -4.68
C LEU A 27 -25.58 10.44 -3.31
N ALA A 28 -25.73 9.12 -3.14
CA ALA A 28 -25.36 8.43 -1.90
C ALA A 28 -23.88 8.63 -1.55
N LEU A 29 -22.99 8.53 -2.56
CA LEU A 29 -21.56 8.74 -2.39
C LEU A 29 -21.24 10.20 -2.00
N SER A 30 -21.96 11.17 -2.56
CA SER A 30 -21.78 12.60 -2.24
C SER A 30 -22.07 12.95 -0.78
N PHE A 31 -22.98 12.20 -0.13
CA PHE A 31 -23.34 12.39 1.28
C PHE A 31 -22.53 11.52 2.25
N LEU A 32 -21.63 10.67 1.76
CA LEU A 32 -20.79 9.86 2.65
C LEU A 32 -19.91 10.76 3.53
N PRO A 33 -19.90 10.55 4.86
CA PRO A 33 -18.99 11.24 5.76
C PRO A 33 -17.53 11.04 5.37
N ALA A 34 -16.69 12.05 5.58
CA ALA A 34 -15.26 11.98 5.25
C ALA A 34 -14.52 10.82 5.94
N GLN A 35 -14.98 10.40 7.13
CA GLN A 35 -14.43 9.24 7.83
C GLN A 35 -14.78 7.93 7.11
N GLU A 36 -16.04 7.76 6.70
CA GLU A 36 -16.47 6.57 5.97
C GLU A 36 -15.81 6.48 4.59
N ARG A 37 -15.60 7.61 3.91
CA ARG A 37 -14.83 7.65 2.65
C ARG A 37 -13.38 7.16 2.81
N GLN A 38 -12.76 7.43 3.96
CA GLN A 38 -11.40 6.97 4.25
C GLN A 38 -11.32 5.47 4.53
N ASP A 39 -12.35 4.96 5.19
CA ASP A 39 -12.46 3.55 5.55
C ASP A 39 -12.85 2.71 4.30
N TRP A 40 -13.65 3.28 3.40
CA TRP A 40 -14.18 2.60 2.21
C TRP A 40 -13.24 2.78 1.02
N ARG A 41 -12.22 1.93 1.01
CA ARG A 41 -11.14 1.92 0.01
C ARG A 41 -11.46 1.12 -1.25
N ALA A 42 -12.63 0.49 -1.30
CA ALA A 42 -13.07 -0.35 -2.41
C ALA A 42 -14.56 -0.19 -2.65
N ILE A 43 -14.97 -0.27 -3.91
CA ILE A 43 -16.39 -0.26 -4.30
C ILE A 43 -16.68 -1.38 -5.31
N VAL A 44 -17.88 -1.96 -5.21
CA VAL A 44 -18.38 -2.96 -6.16
C VAL A 44 -19.64 -2.41 -6.80
N LEU A 45 -19.54 -2.10 -8.09
CA LEU A 45 -20.66 -1.58 -8.86
C LEU A 45 -21.60 -2.74 -9.24
N SER A 46 -22.91 -2.50 -9.19
CA SER A 46 -23.89 -3.51 -9.59
C SER A 46 -24.11 -3.48 -11.10
N ARG A 47 -24.63 -4.59 -11.63
CA ARG A 47 -24.97 -4.69 -13.06
C ARG A 47 -26.08 -3.74 -13.46
N GLY A 48 -27.00 -3.42 -12.54
CA GLY A 48 -28.12 -2.53 -12.80
C GLY A 48 -27.66 -1.14 -13.27
N LEU A 49 -26.46 -0.69 -12.86
CA LEU A 49 -25.89 0.60 -13.26
C LEU A 49 -25.51 0.68 -14.75
N THR A 50 -25.39 -0.48 -15.42
CA THR A 50 -24.94 -0.60 -16.82
C THR A 50 -26.01 -1.22 -17.72
N ASP A 51 -27.17 -1.59 -17.17
CA ASP A 51 -28.26 -2.22 -17.93
C ASP A 51 -29.21 -1.14 -18.53
N THR A 52 -29.56 -1.31 -19.81
CA THR A 52 -30.42 -0.37 -20.57
C THR A 52 -31.89 -0.42 -20.21
N GLN A 53 -32.31 -1.49 -19.53
CA GLN A 53 -33.72 -1.78 -19.26
C GLN A 53 -34.24 -1.10 -17.98
N THR A 54 -33.36 -0.45 -17.21
CA THR A 54 -33.74 0.31 -16.02
C THR A 54 -33.94 1.78 -16.36
N GLU A 55 -35.16 2.29 -16.18
CA GLU A 55 -35.46 3.72 -16.26
C GLU A 55 -34.53 4.49 -15.29
N GLY A 56 -33.66 5.36 -15.84
CA GLY A 56 -32.79 6.23 -15.03
C GLY A 56 -31.31 5.88 -14.97
N ASN A 57 -30.78 5.14 -15.97
CA ASN A 57 -29.34 5.02 -16.24
C ASN A 57 -29.03 5.52 -17.65
N GLU A 58 -28.96 6.84 -17.82
CA GLU A 58 -28.53 7.48 -19.07
C GLU A 58 -27.02 7.70 -19.09
N GLU A 59 -26.45 7.90 -20.29
CA GLU A 59 -25.01 8.12 -20.49
C GLU A 59 -24.45 9.24 -19.59
N HIS A 60 -25.17 10.37 -19.48
CA HIS A 60 -24.74 11.50 -18.65
C HIS A 60 -24.62 11.14 -17.16
N GLN A 61 -25.50 10.28 -16.65
CA GLN A 61 -25.48 9.85 -15.25
C GLN A 61 -24.33 8.86 -14.99
N ALA A 62 -23.99 8.04 -15.98
CA ALA A 62 -22.81 7.19 -15.93
C ALA A 62 -21.51 8.03 -15.93
N ILE A 63 -21.48 9.14 -16.67
CA ILE A 63 -20.38 10.12 -16.63
C ILE A 63 -20.27 10.74 -15.22
N ASP A 64 -21.36 11.26 -14.67
CA ASP A 64 -21.38 11.90 -13.34
C ASP A 64 -20.92 10.93 -12.24
N LEU A 65 -21.37 9.67 -12.30
CA LEU A 65 -20.91 8.63 -11.37
C LEU A 65 -19.41 8.36 -11.54
N ALA A 66 -18.92 8.25 -12.78
CA ALA A 66 -17.51 8.03 -13.05
C ALA A 66 -16.65 9.18 -12.52
N GLU A 67 -17.08 10.44 -12.70
CA GLU A 67 -16.44 11.63 -12.15
C GLU A 67 -16.43 11.59 -10.62
N THR A 68 -17.57 11.28 -9.99
CA THR A 68 -17.66 11.13 -8.52
C THR A 68 -16.65 10.10 -8.00
N LEU A 69 -16.55 8.94 -8.66
CA LEU A 69 -15.59 7.88 -8.28
C LEU A 69 -14.14 8.28 -8.56
N ILE A 70 -13.90 9.06 -9.62
CA ILE A 70 -12.61 9.63 -9.93
C ILE A 70 -12.27 10.75 -8.94
N GLU A 71 -13.20 11.49 -8.36
CA GLU A 71 -12.87 12.53 -7.38
C GLU A 71 -12.59 11.95 -5.99
N TRP A 72 -13.05 10.74 -5.71
CA TRP A 72 -12.82 10.05 -4.45
C TRP A 72 -11.35 9.64 -4.28
N GLU A 73 -10.59 10.46 -3.56
CA GLU A 73 -9.14 10.29 -3.37
C GLU A 73 -8.74 8.98 -2.69
N GLU A 74 -9.51 8.55 -1.68
CA GLU A 74 -9.20 7.33 -0.92
C GLU A 74 -9.59 6.02 -1.63
N LEU A 75 -10.34 6.09 -2.74
CA LEU A 75 -10.82 4.92 -3.46
C LEU A 75 -9.67 4.21 -4.20
N LYS A 76 -9.39 2.96 -3.83
CA LYS A 76 -8.28 2.18 -4.41
C LYS A 76 -8.73 1.15 -5.43
N VAL A 77 -9.83 0.47 -5.14
CA VAL A 77 -10.29 -0.69 -5.90
C VAL A 77 -11.69 -0.44 -6.42
N ILE A 78 -11.86 -0.58 -7.73
CA ILE A 78 -13.19 -0.58 -8.35
C ILE A 78 -13.45 -1.96 -8.95
N THR A 79 -14.58 -2.56 -8.58
CA THR A 79 -15.08 -3.76 -9.25
C THR A 79 -16.27 -3.39 -10.12
N LEU A 80 -16.16 -3.68 -11.42
CA LEU A 80 -17.19 -3.44 -12.43
C LEU A 80 -17.69 -4.80 -12.95
N PRO A 81 -19.01 -5.01 -13.07
CA PRO A 81 -19.53 -6.15 -13.79
C PRO A 81 -19.29 -5.96 -15.29
N MET A 82 -19.04 -7.04 -16.02
CA MET A 82 -18.97 -7.01 -17.49
C MET A 82 -20.39 -6.93 -18.08
N PRO A 83 -20.61 -6.09 -19.13
CA PRO A 83 -21.86 -6.04 -19.88
C PRO A 83 -22.28 -7.41 -20.44
N ARG A 84 -23.59 -7.62 -20.71
CA ARG A 84 -24.14 -8.93 -21.18
C ARG A 84 -23.66 -9.32 -22.58
N ASP A 85 -23.42 -8.33 -23.43
CA ASP A 85 -23.47 -8.50 -24.88
C ASP A 85 -22.27 -9.24 -25.49
N MET A 86 -21.34 -9.71 -24.66
CA MET A 86 -20.18 -10.46 -25.13
C MET A 86 -19.75 -11.56 -24.14
N ASN A 87 -20.71 -12.39 -23.73
CA ASN A 87 -20.34 -13.77 -23.43
C ASN A 87 -19.54 -14.30 -24.64
N ALA A 88 -18.42 -14.98 -24.39
CA ALA A 88 -17.54 -15.59 -25.41
C ALA A 88 -18.22 -16.68 -26.29
N ILE A 89 -19.55 -16.69 -26.32
CA ILE A 89 -20.44 -17.59 -27.01
C ILE A 89 -21.35 -16.63 -27.79
N GLY A 90 -21.06 -16.43 -29.08
CA GLY A 90 -21.65 -15.37 -29.91
C GLY A 90 -23.17 -15.30 -29.85
N ASP A 91 -23.69 -14.54 -28.88
CA ASP A 91 -25.08 -14.11 -28.85
C ASP A 91 -25.20 -12.93 -29.81
N ILE A 92 -25.61 -13.31 -31.01
CA ILE A 92 -26.08 -12.45 -32.09
C ILE A 92 -27.47 -11.96 -31.71
N THR A 93 -27.58 -10.99 -30.82
CA THR A 93 -28.83 -10.26 -30.61
C THR A 93 -28.56 -8.78 -30.36
N ASP A 94 -28.87 -8.01 -31.41
CA ASP A 94 -29.42 -6.66 -31.44
C ASP A 94 -28.89 -5.59 -30.46
N GLU A 95 -28.27 -4.58 -31.10
CA GLU A 95 -27.86 -3.28 -30.56
C GLU A 95 -26.69 -3.29 -29.57
N TYR A 96 -25.47 -3.19 -30.14
CA TYR A 96 -24.27 -2.77 -29.43
C TYR A 96 -24.49 -1.34 -28.90
N ASP A 97 -25.09 -1.23 -27.72
CA ASP A 97 -25.32 0.04 -27.06
C ASP A 97 -23.99 0.54 -26.47
N ASP A 98 -23.27 1.33 -27.26
CA ASP A 98 -21.96 1.93 -26.92
C ASP A 98 -21.98 2.63 -25.55
N TRP A 99 -23.14 3.12 -25.12
CA TRP A 99 -23.30 3.79 -23.84
C TRP A 99 -23.16 2.84 -22.64
N GLN A 100 -23.45 1.53 -22.75
CA GLN A 100 -23.25 0.56 -21.66
C GLN A 100 -21.78 0.49 -21.22
N TRP A 101 -20.86 0.90 -22.12
CA TRP A 101 -19.42 0.95 -21.89
C TRP A 101 -18.93 2.30 -21.36
N THR A 102 -19.78 3.32 -21.27
CA THR A 102 -19.35 4.67 -20.90
C THR A 102 -18.66 4.70 -19.54
N LEU A 103 -19.23 4.03 -18.53
CA LEU A 103 -18.66 3.94 -17.20
C LEU A 103 -17.31 3.19 -17.21
N HIS A 104 -17.23 2.04 -17.88
CA HIS A 104 -15.99 1.27 -18.00
C HIS A 104 -14.89 2.06 -18.71
N ARG A 105 -15.22 2.71 -19.83
CA ARG A 105 -14.28 3.51 -20.63
C ARG A 105 -13.64 4.61 -19.79
N ILE A 106 -14.44 5.36 -19.04
CA ILE A 106 -13.94 6.47 -18.22
C ILE A 106 -13.06 5.92 -17.08
N LEU A 107 -13.54 4.90 -16.36
CA LEU A 107 -12.82 4.34 -15.22
C LEU A 107 -11.55 3.56 -15.61
N LEU A 108 -11.54 2.87 -16.76
CA LEU A 108 -10.35 2.20 -17.29
C LEU A 108 -9.30 3.20 -17.77
N ARG A 109 -9.71 4.29 -18.43
CA ARG A 109 -8.80 5.38 -18.77
C ARG A 109 -8.21 6.03 -17.52
N ALA A 110 -9.03 6.26 -16.50
CA ALA A 110 -8.57 6.79 -15.22
C ALA A 110 -7.60 5.81 -14.53
N PHE A 111 -7.89 4.51 -14.54
CA PHE A 111 -6.97 3.47 -14.07
C PHE A 111 -5.65 3.47 -14.84
N GLY A 112 -5.68 3.55 -16.18
CA GLY A 112 -4.47 3.62 -17.02
C GLY A 112 -3.63 4.87 -16.78
N ARG A 113 -4.24 5.94 -16.24
CA ARG A 113 -3.56 7.15 -15.76
C ARG A 113 -3.10 7.06 -14.29
N GLY A 114 -3.33 5.92 -13.62
CA GLY A 114 -2.93 5.68 -12.24
C GLY A 114 -3.92 6.19 -11.18
N ARG A 115 -5.17 6.51 -11.56
CA ARG A 115 -6.17 7.02 -10.60
C ARG A 115 -6.65 5.99 -9.60
N PHE A 116 -6.63 4.71 -9.98
CA PHE A 116 -7.01 3.60 -9.12
C PHE A 116 -5.84 2.64 -9.00
N ARG A 117 -5.70 2.02 -7.82
CA ARG A 117 -4.69 0.99 -7.60
C ARG A 117 -5.03 -0.27 -8.39
N GLU A 118 -6.30 -0.62 -8.40
CA GLU A 118 -6.82 -1.84 -8.99
C GLU A 118 -8.20 -1.59 -9.60
N ILE A 119 -8.40 -2.21 -10.76
CA ILE A 119 -9.71 -2.33 -11.37
C ILE A 119 -9.98 -3.81 -11.66
N ARG A 120 -11.18 -4.26 -11.28
CA ARG A 120 -11.61 -5.65 -11.39
C ARG A 120 -12.80 -5.69 -12.33
N LEU A 121 -12.73 -6.49 -13.39
CA LEU A 121 -13.83 -6.72 -14.32
C LEU A 121 -14.43 -8.10 -14.02
N TRP A 122 -15.61 -8.11 -13.42
CA TRP A 122 -16.29 -9.31 -12.94
C TRP A 122 -17.27 -9.85 -13.98
N HIS A 123 -17.13 -11.13 -14.32
CA HIS A 123 -18.04 -11.83 -15.20
C HIS A 123 -18.99 -12.74 -14.40
N PRO A 124 -20.22 -12.28 -14.10
CA PRO A 124 -21.20 -13.10 -13.39
C PRO A 124 -21.60 -14.33 -14.22
N GLY A 125 -21.70 -15.50 -13.57
CA GLY A 125 -22.28 -16.69 -14.18
C GLY A 125 -21.34 -17.54 -15.05
N LEU A 126 -20.16 -17.04 -15.41
CA LEU A 126 -19.14 -17.80 -16.13
C LEU A 126 -18.36 -18.68 -15.14
N LYS A 127 -18.64 -19.98 -15.14
CA LYS A 127 -18.05 -20.98 -14.21
C LYS A 127 -17.07 -21.96 -14.87
N SER A 128 -17.01 -22.01 -16.19
CA SER A 128 -16.16 -22.96 -16.91
C SER A 128 -14.74 -22.42 -17.13
N ASP A 129 -13.77 -23.33 -17.13
CA ASP A 129 -12.37 -23.08 -17.46
C ASP A 129 -12.15 -22.83 -18.95
N PHE A 130 -12.75 -21.78 -19.51
CA PHE A 130 -12.32 -21.20 -20.80
C PHE A 130 -10.99 -20.43 -20.64
N SER A 131 -10.03 -21.03 -19.93
CA SER A 131 -8.80 -20.42 -19.43
C SER A 131 -7.87 -19.87 -20.53
N THR A 132 -7.99 -20.39 -21.75
CA THR A 132 -7.12 -20.04 -22.87
C THR A 132 -7.64 -18.90 -23.75
N VAL A 133 -8.96 -18.66 -23.78
CA VAL A 133 -9.58 -17.64 -24.63
C VAL A 133 -9.89 -16.36 -23.84
N PHE A 134 -10.11 -16.50 -22.52
CA PHE A 134 -10.62 -15.43 -21.66
C PHE A 134 -9.68 -14.23 -21.55
N LEU A 135 -8.44 -14.38 -21.06
CA LEU A 135 -7.53 -13.25 -20.87
C LEU A 135 -7.18 -12.61 -22.21
N PHE A 136 -6.87 -13.42 -23.21
CA PHE A 136 -6.45 -12.96 -24.53
C PHE A 136 -7.50 -12.10 -25.25
N HIS A 137 -8.78 -12.50 -25.28
CA HIS A 137 -9.84 -11.75 -25.97
C HIS A 137 -10.34 -10.58 -25.15
N ASN A 138 -10.66 -10.84 -23.88
CA ASN A 138 -11.31 -9.85 -23.05
C ASN A 138 -10.38 -8.66 -22.76
N ILE A 139 -9.08 -8.92 -22.55
CA ILE A 139 -8.15 -7.81 -22.32
C ILE A 139 -7.97 -6.96 -23.58
N ALA A 140 -7.91 -7.59 -24.76
CA ALA A 140 -7.75 -6.89 -26.04
C ALA A 140 -8.92 -5.96 -26.36
N GLU A 141 -10.14 -6.46 -26.22
CA GLU A 141 -11.36 -5.75 -26.59
C GLU A 141 -11.77 -4.72 -25.53
N TYR A 142 -11.53 -5.00 -24.25
CA TYR A 142 -12.10 -4.18 -23.17
C TYR A 142 -11.13 -3.27 -22.45
N ALA A 143 -9.87 -3.65 -22.33
CA ALA A 143 -8.95 -2.98 -21.40
C ALA A 143 -7.78 -2.33 -22.11
N GLU A 144 -7.17 -3.01 -23.08
CA GLU A 144 -5.94 -2.54 -23.72
C GLU A 144 -6.12 -1.19 -24.39
N GLU A 145 -7.24 -1.00 -25.09
CA GLU A 145 -7.50 0.26 -25.78
C GLU A 145 -7.46 1.47 -24.83
N TRP A 146 -7.96 1.29 -23.61
CA TRP A 146 -8.13 2.36 -22.64
C TRP A 146 -6.97 2.51 -21.67
N VAL A 147 -6.22 1.43 -21.44
CA VAL A 147 -5.19 1.36 -20.40
C VAL A 147 -3.78 1.39 -20.97
N LEU A 148 -3.53 0.70 -22.08
CA LEU A 148 -2.17 0.56 -22.62
C LEU A 148 -1.84 1.60 -23.71
N PRO A 149 -0.57 2.03 -23.80
CA PRO A 149 -0.13 2.89 -24.89
C PRO A 149 -0.13 2.14 -26.22
N VAL A 150 -0.24 2.90 -27.33
CA VAL A 150 -0.40 2.38 -28.69
C VAL A 150 0.63 1.31 -29.04
N GLU A 151 1.90 1.50 -28.68
CA GLU A 151 2.98 0.58 -29.04
C GLU A 151 2.79 -0.81 -28.41
N ALA A 152 2.37 -0.84 -27.14
CA ALA A 152 2.09 -2.08 -26.43
C ALA A 152 0.89 -2.82 -27.04
N ARG A 153 -0.17 -2.07 -27.38
CA ARG A 153 -1.36 -2.61 -28.07
C ARG A 153 -1.01 -3.21 -29.43
N CYS A 154 -0.18 -2.51 -30.22
CA CYS A 154 0.27 -3.01 -31.51
C CYS A 154 1.09 -4.29 -31.39
N LYS A 155 2.03 -4.36 -30.42
CA LYS A 155 2.83 -5.56 -30.13
C LYS A 155 1.93 -6.75 -29.80
N LEU A 156 0.94 -6.55 -28.94
CA LEU A 156 -0.01 -7.60 -28.57
C LEU A 156 -0.89 -7.99 -29.75
N LYS A 157 -1.47 -7.04 -30.50
CA LYS A 157 -2.26 -7.32 -31.70
C LYS A 157 -1.53 -8.18 -32.73
N VAL A 158 -0.25 -7.90 -32.99
CA VAL A 158 0.59 -8.72 -33.90
C VAL A 158 0.77 -10.12 -33.33
N ARG A 159 1.09 -10.24 -32.04
CA ARG A 159 1.26 -11.53 -31.36
C ARG A 159 -0.02 -12.37 -31.41
N ARG A 160 -1.18 -11.73 -31.24
CA ARG A 160 -2.51 -12.34 -31.37
C ARG A 160 -2.78 -12.82 -32.78
N ALA A 161 -2.47 -12.01 -33.78
CA ALA A 161 -2.63 -12.38 -35.19
C ALA A 161 -1.74 -13.58 -35.58
N GLN A 162 -0.52 -13.66 -35.06
CA GLN A 162 0.38 -14.81 -35.27
C GLN A 162 -0.20 -16.09 -34.69
N TYR A 163 -0.73 -16.03 -33.46
CA TYR A 163 -1.44 -17.16 -32.85
C TYR A 163 -2.63 -17.59 -33.72
N TYR A 164 -3.50 -16.65 -34.10
CA TYR A 164 -4.65 -16.90 -34.96
C TYR A 164 -4.26 -17.57 -36.29
N HIS A 165 -3.24 -17.05 -36.96
CA HIS A 165 -2.74 -17.62 -38.20
C HIS A 165 -2.21 -19.05 -37.99
N SER A 166 -1.49 -19.32 -36.89
CA SER A 166 -1.00 -20.67 -36.58
C SER A 166 -2.12 -21.69 -36.28
N GLN A 167 -3.25 -21.23 -35.74
CA GLN A 167 -4.37 -22.12 -35.38
C GLN A 167 -5.31 -22.38 -36.55
N TYR A 168 -5.53 -21.38 -37.41
CA TYR A 168 -6.63 -21.36 -38.38
C TYR A 168 -6.18 -21.11 -39.83
N ALA A 169 -4.88 -21.01 -40.13
CA ALA A 169 -4.42 -21.06 -41.51
C ALA A 169 -4.86 -22.39 -42.15
N GLU A 170 -5.35 -22.33 -43.38
CA GLU A 170 -5.62 -23.51 -44.20
C GLU A 170 -4.33 -24.34 -44.27
N ARG A 171 -4.42 -25.63 -43.88
CA ARG A 171 -3.26 -26.52 -43.88
C ARG A 171 -2.83 -26.77 -45.32
N ASP A 172 -1.65 -26.30 -45.70
CA ASP A 172 -0.87 -26.97 -46.74
C ASP A 172 -0.26 -28.24 -46.11
N ASP A 173 -0.34 -29.35 -46.82
CA ASP A 173 0.02 -30.71 -46.34
C ASP A 173 1.50 -30.87 -45.91
N ASP A 174 2.35 -29.85 -46.11
CA ASP A 174 3.80 -29.88 -45.82
C ASP A 174 4.23 -29.03 -44.60
N ASP A 175 3.32 -28.35 -43.88
CA ASP A 175 3.69 -27.49 -42.75
C ASP A 175 3.68 -28.24 -41.40
N GLU A 176 4.75 -28.98 -41.10
CA GLU A 176 5.10 -29.54 -39.77
C GLU A 176 5.47 -28.46 -38.73
N LYS A 177 5.01 -27.21 -38.88
CA LYS A 177 5.32 -26.15 -37.91
C LYS A 177 4.55 -26.39 -36.61
N PRO A 178 5.20 -26.37 -35.44
CA PRO A 178 4.52 -26.53 -34.15
C PRO A 178 3.50 -25.41 -33.97
N ARG A 179 2.27 -25.79 -33.61
CA ARG A 179 1.20 -24.84 -33.31
C ARG A 179 1.58 -24.04 -32.07
N ASP A 180 1.35 -22.74 -32.15
CA ASP A 180 1.48 -21.86 -31.00
C ASP A 180 0.41 -22.21 -29.94
N SER A 181 0.67 -21.88 -28.68
CA SER A 181 -0.27 -22.21 -27.58
C SER A 181 -0.88 -20.95 -27.00
N ALA A 182 -2.15 -21.01 -26.63
CA ALA A 182 -2.82 -19.90 -25.95
C ALA A 182 -2.14 -19.52 -24.61
N SER A 183 -1.50 -20.48 -23.93
CA SER A 183 -0.68 -20.19 -22.75
C SER A 183 0.49 -19.27 -23.08
N ALA A 184 1.23 -19.56 -24.15
CA ALA A 184 2.35 -18.73 -24.57
C ALA A 184 1.91 -17.31 -24.94
N VAL A 185 0.71 -17.14 -25.50
CA VAL A 185 0.20 -15.79 -25.77
C VAL A 185 -0.23 -15.07 -24.49
N ASN A 186 -0.83 -15.78 -23.54
CA ASN A 186 -1.17 -15.21 -22.23
C ASN A 186 0.09 -14.76 -21.49
N ASP A 187 1.16 -15.57 -21.48
CA ASP A 187 2.45 -15.21 -20.88
C ASP A 187 3.04 -13.95 -21.52
N ASP A 188 2.92 -13.82 -22.85
CA ASP A 188 3.34 -12.61 -23.58
C ASP A 188 2.49 -11.39 -23.23
N CYS A 189 1.17 -11.57 -23.07
CA CYS A 189 0.26 -10.51 -22.60
C CYS A 189 0.65 -10.05 -21.20
N GLU A 190 0.76 -10.98 -20.25
CA GLU A 190 1.17 -10.71 -18.87
C GLU A 190 2.52 -9.98 -18.81
N ARG A 191 3.48 -10.39 -19.64
CA ARG A 191 4.77 -9.72 -19.74
C ARG A 191 4.65 -8.28 -20.25
N VAL A 192 3.90 -8.04 -21.32
CA VAL A 192 3.74 -6.68 -21.87
C VAL A 192 3.02 -5.75 -20.89
N TRP A 193 2.00 -6.24 -20.19
CA TRP A 193 1.33 -5.48 -19.14
C TRP A 193 2.29 -5.21 -17.95
N ALA A 194 3.08 -6.21 -17.56
CA ALA A 194 4.09 -6.07 -16.51
C ALA A 194 5.20 -5.06 -16.87
N GLU A 195 5.63 -5.01 -18.13
CA GLU A 195 6.57 -4.00 -18.66
C GLU A 195 6.00 -2.57 -18.50
N LYS A 196 4.67 -2.43 -18.44
CA LYS A 196 3.97 -1.17 -18.16
C LYS A 196 3.62 -0.97 -16.69
N GLY A 197 4.12 -1.83 -15.81
CA GLY A 197 3.91 -1.72 -14.38
C GLY A 197 2.54 -2.21 -13.91
N ILE A 198 1.79 -2.96 -14.73
CA ILE A 198 0.47 -3.47 -14.38
C ILE A 198 0.50 -5.00 -14.37
N LEU A 199 0.04 -5.60 -13.29
CA LEU A 199 -0.21 -7.03 -13.18
C LEU A 199 -1.64 -7.31 -13.62
N ILE A 200 -1.79 -8.25 -14.55
CA ILE A 200 -3.07 -8.80 -14.96
C ILE A 200 -3.18 -10.24 -14.47
N ARG A 201 -4.33 -10.65 -13.97
CA ARG A 201 -4.59 -12.04 -13.58
C ARG A 201 -6.06 -12.40 -13.64
N ARG A 202 -6.32 -13.68 -13.80
CA ARG A 202 -7.66 -14.27 -13.68
C ARG A 202 -7.87 -14.76 -12.24
N GLU A 203 -8.98 -14.39 -11.62
CA GLU A 203 -9.44 -14.94 -10.35
C GLU A 203 -10.75 -15.70 -10.57
N VAL A 204 -10.82 -16.94 -10.08
CA VAL A 204 -12.04 -17.76 -10.15
C VAL A 204 -12.75 -17.67 -8.80
N GLU A 205 -13.96 -17.13 -8.81
CA GLU A 205 -14.79 -16.95 -7.64
C GLU A 205 -16.01 -17.89 -7.70
N SER A 206 -16.63 -18.18 -6.55
CA SER A 206 -17.77 -19.11 -6.46
C SER A 206 -18.96 -18.75 -7.37
N LYS A 207 -19.06 -17.49 -7.79
CA LYS A 207 -20.16 -16.94 -8.60
C LYS A 207 -19.73 -16.43 -10.00
N GLY A 208 -18.47 -16.55 -10.39
CA GLY A 208 -17.99 -16.04 -11.68
C GLY A 208 -16.47 -16.01 -11.82
N ILE A 209 -16.00 -15.36 -12.88
CA ILE A 209 -14.57 -15.13 -13.13
C ILE A 209 -14.31 -13.62 -13.11
N THR A 210 -13.22 -13.20 -12.48
CA THR A 210 -12.80 -11.80 -12.40
C THR A 210 -11.47 -11.60 -13.11
N LEU A 211 -11.41 -10.66 -14.04
CA LEU A 211 -10.16 -10.12 -14.56
C LEU A 211 -9.68 -9.02 -13.62
N VAL A 212 -8.52 -9.21 -12.99
CA VAL A 212 -7.93 -8.24 -12.08
C VAL A 212 -6.76 -7.55 -12.77
N MET A 213 -6.79 -6.22 -12.78
CA MET A 213 -5.71 -5.37 -13.27
C MET A 213 -5.24 -4.49 -12.13
N ARG A 214 -3.98 -4.66 -11.71
CA ARG A 214 -3.41 -4.01 -10.53
C ARG A 214 -2.06 -3.38 -10.87
N TRP A 215 -1.89 -2.10 -10.57
CA TRP A 215 -0.57 -1.48 -10.66
C TRP A 215 0.45 -2.18 -9.74
N ARG A 216 1.71 -2.28 -10.14
CA ARG A 216 2.82 -2.70 -9.27
C ARG A 216 3.17 -1.53 -8.35
N TYR A 217 3.47 -1.82 -7.08
CA TYR A 217 3.71 -0.76 -6.10
C TYR A 217 4.97 0.04 -6.43
N GLU A 218 6.05 -0.69 -6.69
CA GLU A 218 7.36 -0.13 -7.04
C GLU A 218 7.29 0.77 -8.27
N PHE A 219 6.59 0.32 -9.32
CA PHE A 219 6.43 1.11 -10.54
C PHE A 219 5.68 2.43 -10.30
N MET A 220 4.58 2.40 -9.53
CA MET A 220 3.85 3.61 -9.17
C MET A 220 4.71 4.57 -8.34
N ARG A 221 5.54 4.03 -7.43
CA ARG A 221 6.48 4.81 -6.63
C ARG A 221 7.52 5.51 -7.50
N GLU A 222 8.15 4.79 -8.41
CA GLU A 222 9.14 5.33 -9.34
C GLU A 222 8.54 6.44 -10.21
N LYS A 223 7.36 6.20 -10.81
CA LYS A 223 6.65 7.21 -11.61
C LYS A 223 6.25 8.44 -10.81
N ARG A 224 5.83 8.27 -9.56
CA ARG A 224 5.54 9.39 -8.66
C ARG A 224 6.81 10.20 -8.37
N GLN A 225 7.93 9.54 -8.09
CA GLN A 225 9.20 10.21 -7.84
C GLN A 225 9.73 10.95 -9.08
N GLU A 226 9.61 10.36 -10.27
CA GLU A 226 9.92 11.01 -11.55
C GLU A 226 9.08 12.27 -11.74
N LEU A 227 7.76 12.19 -11.51
CA LEU A 227 6.86 13.33 -11.63
C LEU A 227 7.13 14.41 -10.57
N VAL A 228 7.34 14.04 -9.32
CA VAL A 228 7.68 15.01 -8.25
C VAL A 228 8.95 15.77 -8.60
N LYS A 229 9.97 15.09 -9.17
CA LYS A 229 11.18 15.76 -9.67
C LYS A 229 10.87 16.70 -10.84
N LEU A 230 10.08 16.25 -11.81
CA LEU A 230 9.68 17.04 -12.98
C LEU A 230 8.86 18.29 -12.59
N PHE A 231 7.95 18.15 -11.62
CA PHE A 231 7.13 19.24 -11.09
C PHE A 231 7.92 20.22 -10.22
N ALA A 232 8.90 19.73 -9.44
CA ALA A 232 9.82 20.61 -8.71
C ALA A 232 10.63 21.52 -9.65
N GLU A 233 10.84 21.10 -10.90
CA GLU A 233 11.51 21.87 -11.96
C GLU A 233 10.54 22.77 -12.74
N THR A 234 9.22 22.47 -12.71
CA THR A 234 8.24 23.02 -13.64
C THR A 234 6.93 23.38 -12.92
N THR A 235 6.82 24.54 -12.28
CA THR A 235 5.50 25.03 -11.84
C THR A 235 5.15 26.36 -12.46
N LYS A 236 4.21 26.32 -13.41
CA LYS A 236 3.07 27.25 -13.54
C LYS A 236 2.08 26.77 -14.61
N GLU A 237 1.65 25.51 -14.57
CA GLU A 237 0.34 25.11 -15.12
C GLU A 237 0.00 23.69 -14.64
N SER A 238 -1.20 23.57 -14.08
CA SER A 238 -1.75 22.39 -13.43
C SER A 238 -2.22 21.40 -14.47
N ILE A 239 -1.42 20.36 -14.71
CA ILE A 239 -1.94 19.07 -15.15
C ILE A 239 -1.78 18.18 -13.93
N ASP A 240 -2.88 17.71 -13.35
CA ASP A 240 -2.86 16.70 -12.28
C ASP A 240 -2.83 15.31 -12.94
N PRO A 241 -1.66 14.67 -13.15
CA PRO A 241 -1.63 13.23 -13.29
C PRO A 241 -1.93 12.67 -11.91
N ILE A 242 -3.18 12.29 -11.68
CA ILE A 242 -3.56 11.65 -10.43
C ILE A 242 -2.99 10.22 -10.42
N LEU A 243 -1.72 10.11 -10.07
CA LEU A 243 -1.09 8.90 -9.55
C LEU A 243 -1.43 8.85 -8.06
N TRP A 244 -2.57 8.24 -7.73
CA TRP A 244 -2.89 7.77 -6.38
C TRP A 244 -2.37 8.65 -5.23
N THR A 245 -3.09 9.73 -4.90
CA THR A 245 -3.01 10.41 -3.59
C THR A 245 -3.64 9.51 -2.54
N ASP A 246 -3.01 8.36 -2.34
CA ASP A 246 -3.22 7.59 -1.14
C ASP A 246 -2.96 8.56 0.02
N ARG A 247 -3.85 8.64 1.02
CA ARG A 247 -3.49 9.16 2.35
C ARG A 247 -2.32 8.39 2.99
N ALA A 248 -1.71 7.46 2.26
CA ALA A 248 -0.27 7.21 2.25
C ALA A 248 0.59 8.38 1.71
N SER A 249 0.24 9.64 2.02
CA SER A 249 1.17 10.76 2.08
C SER A 249 1.79 10.91 3.47
N GLU A 250 1.31 10.15 4.45
CA GLU A 250 1.82 10.16 5.81
C GLU A 250 2.29 8.74 6.20
N PRO A 251 3.44 8.60 6.89
CA PRO A 251 3.82 7.34 7.51
C PRO A 251 2.68 6.84 8.42
N ALA A 252 2.61 5.52 8.64
CA ALA A 252 1.61 4.96 9.55
C ALA A 252 1.60 5.77 10.86
N MET A 253 0.44 6.18 11.38
CA MET A 253 0.31 7.15 12.49
C MET A 253 1.16 6.87 13.74
N PHE A 254 1.64 5.63 13.89
CA PHE A 254 2.49 5.20 14.99
C PHE A 254 4.00 5.22 14.67
N LEU A 255 4.41 5.68 13.49
CA LEU A 255 5.79 5.77 13.04
C LEU A 255 6.21 7.22 12.89
N TYR A 256 7.21 7.61 13.65
CA TYR A 256 7.74 8.97 13.67
C TYR A 256 9.22 8.96 13.26
N PRO A 257 9.60 9.58 12.12
CA PRO A 257 11.00 9.61 11.69
C PRO A 257 11.82 10.56 12.57
N LEU A 258 12.92 10.06 13.11
CA LEU A 258 13.94 10.84 13.81
C LEU A 258 15.11 11.05 12.85
N THR A 259 14.94 11.96 11.89
CA THR A 259 15.88 12.18 10.76
C THR A 259 17.31 12.48 11.23
N HIS A 260 17.48 13.23 12.32
CA HIS A 260 18.79 13.52 12.91
C HIS A 260 19.53 12.27 13.37
N SER A 261 18.80 11.29 13.89
CA SER A 261 19.33 10.00 14.35
C SER A 261 19.31 8.91 13.27
N ARG A 262 18.71 9.19 12.10
CA ARG A 262 18.49 8.26 10.99
C ARG A 262 17.75 6.98 11.39
N VAL A 263 16.75 7.10 12.26
CA VAL A 263 15.91 5.98 12.73
C VAL A 263 14.43 6.33 12.69
N VAL A 264 13.55 5.34 12.74
CA VAL A 264 12.10 5.53 12.92
C VAL A 264 11.71 5.08 14.31
N LEU A 265 10.99 5.94 15.04
CA LEU A 265 10.37 5.64 16.32
C LEU A 265 8.99 5.01 16.08
N CYS A 266 8.75 3.84 16.67
CA CYS A 266 7.42 3.28 16.80
C CYS A 266 6.80 3.72 18.12
N THR A 267 5.82 4.62 18.10
CA THR A 267 5.17 5.16 19.30
C THR A 267 4.31 4.13 20.04
N LYS A 268 3.89 3.06 19.36
CA LYS A 268 3.15 1.94 19.98
C LYS A 268 4.03 1.04 20.83
N HIS A 269 5.30 0.90 20.46
CA HIS A 269 6.25 0.00 21.11
C HIS A 269 7.40 0.73 21.79
N GLU A 270 7.35 2.08 21.79
CA GLU A 270 8.31 2.99 22.43
C GLU A 270 9.76 2.64 22.11
N ASN A 271 10.03 2.34 20.83
CA ASN A 271 11.35 1.85 20.40
C ASN A 271 11.70 2.38 19.01
N CYS A 272 12.99 2.61 18.75
CA CYS A 272 13.48 3.05 17.45
C CYS A 272 14.09 1.91 16.64
N PHE A 273 13.99 2.02 15.32
CA PHE A 273 14.47 1.00 14.39
C PHE A 273 15.24 1.64 13.22
N ALA A 274 16.35 1.01 12.87
CA ALA A 274 16.96 1.14 11.55
C ALA A 274 16.10 0.41 10.50
N ARG A 275 16.42 0.56 9.21
CA ARG A 275 15.61 0.04 8.10
C ARG A 275 15.40 -1.48 8.16
N ASP A 276 16.46 -2.24 8.43
CA ASP A 276 16.43 -3.70 8.55
C ASP A 276 15.55 -4.17 9.73
N GLY A 277 15.72 -3.54 10.90
CA GLY A 277 14.95 -3.79 12.10
C GLY A 277 13.49 -3.39 11.96
N LEU A 278 13.20 -2.32 11.20
CA LEU A 278 11.84 -1.85 10.95
C LEU A 278 11.06 -2.86 10.10
N LYS A 279 11.67 -3.46 9.07
CA LYS A 279 11.02 -4.54 8.29
C LYS A 279 10.58 -5.68 9.21
N HIS A 280 11.49 -6.15 10.05
CA HIS A 280 11.22 -7.23 10.98
C HIS A 280 10.14 -6.85 12.01
N HIS A 281 10.23 -5.64 12.57
CA HIS A 281 9.26 -5.11 13.53
C HIS A 281 7.85 -5.05 12.96
N MET A 282 7.68 -4.54 11.74
CA MET A 282 6.38 -4.42 11.08
C MET A 282 5.70 -5.77 10.85
N ILE A 283 6.48 -6.79 10.45
CA ILE A 283 5.96 -8.14 10.22
C ILE A 283 5.59 -8.82 11.55
N HIS A 284 6.46 -8.75 12.55
CA HIS A 284 6.31 -9.58 13.75
C HIS A 284 5.55 -8.91 14.90
N GLN A 285 5.62 -7.58 15.05
CA GLN A 285 4.95 -6.86 16.14
C GLN A 285 3.65 -6.19 15.68
N HIS A 286 3.60 -5.72 14.43
CA HIS A 286 2.38 -5.14 13.86
C HIS A 286 1.57 -6.12 13.00
N ALA A 287 2.03 -7.36 12.83
CA ALA A 287 1.37 -8.39 12.03
C ALA A 287 1.00 -7.91 10.61
N THR A 288 1.82 -7.03 10.04
CA THR A 288 1.57 -6.51 8.68
C THR A 288 2.04 -7.49 7.62
N SER A 289 1.35 -7.51 6.49
CA SER A 289 1.79 -8.32 5.34
C SER A 289 3.12 -7.80 4.80
N GLU A 290 3.82 -8.62 4.03
CA GLU A 290 5.05 -8.18 3.37
C GLU A 290 4.80 -7.01 2.41
N GLU A 291 3.68 -7.02 1.67
CA GLU A 291 3.28 -5.91 0.80
C GLU A 291 3.04 -4.61 1.60
N GLU A 292 2.38 -4.69 2.75
CA GLU A 292 2.14 -3.53 3.62
C GLU A 292 3.44 -3.03 4.27
N THR A 293 4.35 -3.93 4.62
CA THR A 293 5.66 -3.60 5.16
C THR A 293 6.51 -2.85 4.14
N LEU A 294 6.55 -3.35 2.90
CA LEU A 294 7.23 -2.67 1.79
C LEU A 294 6.61 -1.30 1.50
N ARG A 295 5.27 -1.17 1.60
CA ARG A 295 4.57 0.12 1.53
C ARG A 295 5.10 1.10 2.58
N VAL A 296 5.13 0.68 3.84
CA VAL A 296 5.59 1.52 4.97
C VAL A 296 7.06 1.92 4.83
N LEU A 297 7.93 0.99 4.43
CA LEU A 297 9.35 1.30 4.22
C LEU A 297 9.59 2.30 3.08
N SER A 298 8.70 2.33 2.09
CA SER A 298 8.86 3.20 0.91
C SER A 298 8.77 4.69 1.22
N PHE A 299 8.13 5.07 2.33
CA PHE A 299 8.01 6.44 2.83
C PHE A 299 9.31 7.03 3.33
N PHE A 300 10.27 6.17 3.68
CA PHE A 300 11.55 6.58 4.22
C PHE A 300 12.61 6.32 3.14
N PRO A 301 13.12 7.35 2.45
CA PRO A 301 14.21 7.22 1.48
C PRO A 301 15.47 6.61 2.12
N GLU A 302 16.32 5.96 1.31
CA GLU A 302 17.59 5.36 1.79
C GLU A 302 18.52 6.38 2.46
N ALA A 303 18.48 7.63 1.99
CA ALA A 303 19.26 8.70 2.60
C ALA A 303 18.79 9.08 4.02
N GLU A 304 17.51 8.85 4.37
CA GLU A 304 16.91 9.34 5.61
C GLU A 304 17.02 8.35 6.78
N LEU A 305 17.16 7.04 6.48
CA LEU A 305 17.30 6.00 7.50
C LEU A 305 18.63 5.28 7.37
N ALA A 306 19.17 4.86 8.51
CA ALA A 306 20.29 3.94 8.59
C ALA A 306 19.85 2.56 8.08
N ASP A 307 20.71 1.89 7.32
CA ASP A 307 20.47 0.53 6.84
C ASP A 307 20.57 -0.47 7.98
N THR A 308 21.55 -0.29 8.86
CA THR A 308 21.78 -1.10 10.06
C THR A 308 21.88 -0.25 11.32
N TRP A 309 21.85 -0.90 12.49
CA TRP A 309 21.99 -0.22 13.78
C TRP A 309 23.33 0.50 13.97
N ASP A 310 24.40 0.00 13.35
CA ASP A 310 25.74 0.60 13.49
C ASP A 310 25.88 1.91 12.70
N ASP A 311 24.99 2.17 11.74
CA ASP A 311 25.00 3.36 10.87
C ASP A 311 24.16 4.53 11.42
N ILE A 312 23.59 4.38 12.63
CA ILE A 312 22.73 5.40 13.24
C ILE A 312 23.55 6.54 13.85
N ASN A 313 22.98 7.74 13.84
CA ASN A 313 23.56 8.88 14.54
C ASN A 313 23.05 8.89 16.00
N HIS A 314 23.93 8.52 16.93
CA HIS A 314 23.57 8.50 18.34
C HIS A 314 23.37 9.92 18.91
N PRO A 315 22.29 10.13 19.70
CA PRO A 315 22.09 11.37 20.44
C PRO A 315 23.25 11.66 21.39
N LEU A 316 23.57 12.94 21.54
CA LEU A 316 24.58 13.42 22.49
C LEU A 316 23.95 13.63 23.87
N ASP A 317 24.79 13.59 24.91
CA ASP A 317 24.33 13.94 26.26
C ASP A 317 23.90 15.40 26.34
N GLY A 318 22.82 15.64 27.08
CA GLY A 318 22.21 16.96 27.27
C GLY A 318 21.30 17.40 26.12
N GLN A 319 21.08 16.57 25.11
CA GLN A 319 20.04 16.81 24.12
C GLN A 319 18.65 16.72 24.73
N GLU A 320 17.70 17.40 24.10
CA GLU A 320 16.30 17.39 24.50
C GLU A 320 15.73 15.96 24.51
N GLN A 321 14.76 15.77 25.38
CA GLN A 321 14.06 14.50 25.50
C GLN A 321 13.29 14.20 24.22
N ILE A 322 13.45 12.98 23.72
CA ILE A 322 12.63 12.48 22.62
C ILE A 322 11.30 12.06 23.20
N ASP A 323 10.23 12.75 22.81
CA ASP A 323 8.88 12.45 23.27
C ASP A 323 8.50 11.01 22.92
N THR A 324 7.70 10.37 23.79
CA THR A 324 7.26 8.95 23.74
C THR A 324 8.31 7.88 24.02
N LEU A 325 9.62 8.19 24.02
CA LEU A 325 10.63 7.25 24.52
C LEU A 325 10.68 7.23 26.04
N ALA A 326 10.74 6.04 26.62
CA ALA A 326 10.80 5.85 28.06
C ALA A 326 12.04 6.50 28.69
N VAL A 327 11.83 7.31 29.74
CA VAL A 327 12.90 7.89 30.55
C VAL A 327 13.22 6.94 31.71
N ILE A 328 14.47 6.51 31.76
CA ILE A 328 14.96 5.52 32.72
C ILE A 328 15.88 6.20 33.72
N LYS A 329 15.70 5.90 35.01
CA LYS A 329 16.67 6.28 36.06
C LYS A 329 17.84 5.31 36.01
N GLY A 330 19.05 5.82 36.07
CA GLY A 330 20.24 5.00 36.16
C GLY A 330 21.42 5.76 36.75
N TYR A 331 22.62 5.29 36.44
CA TYR A 331 23.87 5.81 36.97
C TYR A 331 24.88 6.02 35.83
N SER A 332 25.54 7.17 35.85
CA SER A 332 26.64 7.49 34.93
C SER A 332 27.95 7.62 35.72
N CYS A 333 29.08 7.29 35.10
CA CYS A 333 30.43 7.52 35.62
C CYS A 333 31.13 8.60 34.80
N SER A 334 32.07 9.36 35.39
CA SER A 334 32.88 10.36 34.67
C SER A 334 33.76 9.75 33.57
N CYS A 335 34.03 8.44 33.62
CA CYS A 335 34.76 7.73 32.56
C CYS A 335 33.87 7.33 31.37
N GLY A 336 32.61 7.75 31.35
CA GLY A 336 31.65 7.45 30.27
C GLY A 336 30.84 6.17 30.45
N TYR A 337 31.08 5.38 31.50
CA TYR A 337 30.29 4.18 31.81
C TYR A 337 28.86 4.55 32.25
N ARG A 338 27.86 3.78 31.81
CA ARG A 338 26.43 4.03 32.05
C ARG A 338 25.70 2.72 32.28
N THR A 339 24.77 2.71 33.23
CA THR A 339 23.92 1.56 33.50
C THR A 339 22.57 1.99 34.09
N ALA A 340 21.55 1.18 33.89
CA ALA A 340 20.24 1.34 34.53
C ALA A 340 20.20 0.73 35.95
N THR A 341 21.19 -0.06 36.35
CA THR A 341 21.19 -0.76 37.65
C THR A 341 22.26 -0.22 38.60
N GLU A 342 21.92 -0.16 39.89
CA GLU A 342 22.88 0.27 40.92
C GLU A 342 23.99 -0.76 41.11
N GLN A 343 23.66 -2.05 41.04
CA GLN A 343 24.61 -3.14 41.24
C GLN A 343 25.74 -3.11 40.20
N ASP A 344 25.41 -2.96 38.91
CA ASP A 344 26.42 -2.86 37.86
C ASP A 344 27.28 -1.60 38.00
N PHE A 345 26.70 -0.51 38.55
CA PHE A 345 27.42 0.72 38.78
C PHE A 345 28.43 0.61 39.92
N VAL A 346 28.01 0.02 41.05
CA VAL A 346 28.89 -0.25 42.19
C VAL A 346 30.01 -1.20 41.77
N GLN A 347 29.68 -2.26 41.03
CA GLN A 347 30.68 -3.19 40.51
C GLN A 347 31.69 -2.50 39.59
N HIS A 348 31.24 -1.63 38.67
CA HIS A 348 32.13 -0.82 37.85
C HIS A 348 33.04 0.06 38.71
N GLY A 349 32.51 0.75 39.72
CA GLY A 349 33.28 1.61 40.62
C GLY A 349 34.38 0.85 41.37
N LEU A 350 34.08 -0.37 41.83
CA LEU A 350 35.06 -1.26 42.48
C LEU A 350 36.15 -1.73 41.51
N GLN A 351 35.80 -2.04 40.27
CA GLN A 351 36.75 -2.52 39.25
C GLN A 351 37.67 -1.42 38.71
N THR A 352 37.16 -0.19 38.62
CA THR A 352 37.86 0.95 38.01
C THR A 352 38.42 1.93 39.02
N ASN A 353 38.21 1.70 40.31
CA ASN A 353 38.59 2.58 41.41
C ASN A 353 37.99 4.00 41.31
N HIS A 354 36.87 4.14 40.59
CA HIS A 354 36.11 5.38 40.53
C HIS A 354 35.23 5.53 41.77
N ILE A 355 35.68 6.32 42.75
CA ILE A 355 34.94 6.57 43.99
C ILE A 355 33.81 7.57 43.70
N MET A 356 32.62 7.09 43.36
CA MET A 356 31.40 7.90 43.23
C MET A 356 30.23 7.28 43.99
N HIS A 357 29.60 8.08 44.85
CA HIS A 357 28.39 7.68 45.57
C HIS A 357 27.21 7.61 44.59
N PRO A 358 26.38 6.54 44.59
CA PRO A 358 25.25 6.37 43.67
C PRO A 358 24.32 7.60 43.59
N ASN A 359 23.99 8.19 44.74
CA ASN A 359 23.19 9.43 44.81
C ASN A 359 23.77 10.64 44.06
N ARG A 360 25.09 10.71 43.83
CA ARG A 360 25.75 11.77 43.05
C ARG A 360 25.97 11.39 41.58
N ALA A 361 25.76 10.11 41.24
CA ALA A 361 25.91 9.55 39.91
C ALA A 361 24.56 9.33 39.19
N ALA A 362 23.45 9.48 39.92
CA ALA A 362 22.10 9.34 39.39
C ALA A 362 21.86 10.29 38.22
N SER A 363 21.31 9.77 37.12
CA SER A 363 20.98 10.55 35.93
C SER A 363 19.71 9.99 35.30
N LEU A 364 19.05 10.80 34.48
CA LEU A 364 17.93 10.36 33.65
C LEU A 364 18.45 10.08 32.25
N PHE A 365 18.13 8.89 31.74
CA PHE A 365 18.57 8.40 30.45
C PHE A 365 17.38 8.12 29.54
N GLN A 366 17.63 8.17 28.24
CA GLN A 366 16.82 7.54 27.22
C GLN A 366 17.69 6.59 26.41
N THR A 367 17.06 5.67 25.70
CA THR A 367 17.72 4.82 24.71
C THR A 367 16.90 4.76 23.44
N LEU A 368 17.59 4.64 22.30
CA LEU A 368 16.94 4.44 21.02
C LEU A 368 16.54 2.97 20.80
N SER A 369 17.16 2.01 21.49
CA SER A 369 16.81 0.58 21.38
C SER A 369 16.71 -0.09 22.73
N SER A 370 15.63 -0.84 22.92
CA SER A 370 15.43 -1.75 24.05
C SER A 370 15.94 -3.18 23.80
N ILE A 371 16.61 -3.44 22.67
CA ILE A 371 17.13 -4.77 22.31
C ILE A 371 18.38 -5.10 23.15
N PRO A 372 18.41 -6.23 23.87
CA PRO A 372 19.56 -6.66 24.65
C PRO A 372 20.85 -6.67 23.82
N GLY A 373 21.91 -6.03 24.32
CA GLY A 373 23.22 -5.91 23.64
C GLY A 373 23.38 -4.72 22.69
N GLN A 374 22.28 -4.06 22.31
CA GLN A 374 22.29 -2.84 21.47
C GLN A 374 21.91 -1.57 22.26
N VAL A 375 21.56 -1.72 23.54
CA VAL A 375 21.15 -0.62 24.42
C VAL A 375 22.32 0.34 24.64
N ARG A 376 22.22 1.52 24.02
CA ARG A 376 23.08 2.68 24.30
C ARG A 376 22.24 3.77 24.92
N PHE A 377 22.68 4.26 26.08
CA PHE A 377 22.00 5.31 26.83
C PHE A 377 22.58 6.67 26.49
N PHE A 378 21.74 7.69 26.36
CA PHE A 378 22.13 9.10 26.35
C PHE A 378 21.47 9.84 27.52
N VAL A 379 22.19 10.81 28.10
CA VAL A 379 21.72 11.56 29.26
C VAL A 379 20.80 12.69 28.79
N VAL A 380 19.54 12.68 29.23
CA VAL A 380 18.55 13.71 28.86
C VAL A 380 18.52 14.85 29.87
N ARG A 381 18.93 14.57 31.11
CA ARG A 381 19.04 15.57 32.16
C ARG A 381 20.28 15.31 33.00
N MET A 382 21.21 16.26 32.92
CA MET A 382 22.52 16.19 33.59
C MET A 382 22.40 16.31 35.12
N ARG A 383 23.39 15.70 35.80
CA ARG A 383 23.51 15.54 37.26
C ARG A 383 23.21 16.79 38.08
N ASP A 384 23.57 17.97 37.58
CA ASP A 384 23.54 19.22 38.35
C ASP A 384 22.15 19.85 38.46
N SER A 385 21.13 19.24 37.84
CA SER A 385 19.76 19.78 37.77
C SER A 385 18.71 18.91 38.48
N VAL A 386 19.13 17.85 39.20
CA VAL A 386 18.24 16.93 39.91
C VAL A 386 18.55 16.97 41.41
N SER A 387 17.80 17.77 42.17
CA SER A 387 17.71 17.60 43.62
C SER A 387 16.77 16.42 43.91
N PHE A 388 17.33 15.26 44.22
CA PHE A 388 16.54 14.24 44.90
C PHE A 388 16.25 14.75 46.32
N PRO A 389 15.00 14.65 46.81
CA PRO A 389 14.75 14.87 48.22
C PRO A 389 15.63 13.89 48.99
N LEU A 390 16.46 14.41 49.89
CA LEU A 390 17.19 13.61 50.86
C LEU A 390 16.19 12.67 51.52
N ALA A 391 16.31 11.38 51.23
CA ALA A 391 15.58 10.37 51.96
C ALA A 391 16.00 10.50 53.43
N GLY A 392 15.08 11.01 54.24
CA GLY A 392 15.09 10.91 55.69
C GLY A 392 16.34 11.43 56.38
N SER A 393 16.25 12.65 56.88
CA SER A 393 16.71 12.93 58.24
C SER A 393 16.06 11.93 59.22
N TYR A 394 16.61 10.73 59.32
CA TYR A 394 16.45 9.93 60.52
C TYR A 394 17.48 10.45 61.51
N GLY A 395 16.97 11.00 62.59
CA GLY A 395 17.76 11.55 63.67
C GLY A 395 18.81 10.55 64.16
N LEU A 396 20.03 11.02 64.24
CA LEU A 396 20.95 10.60 65.28
C LEU A 396 21.19 11.82 66.17
N THR A 397 20.35 11.94 67.19
CA THR A 397 20.82 12.41 68.50
C THR A 397 21.86 11.40 69.00
N VAL A 398 23.13 11.79 69.05
CA VAL A 398 23.91 12.05 70.28
C VAL A 398 24.98 13.08 69.93
#